data_AF-A0A3M1J718-F1
#
_entry.id   AF-A0A3M1J718-F1
#
_cell.length_a   1.000
_cell.length_b   1.000
_cell.length_c   1.000
_cell.angle_alpha   90.00
_cell.angle_beta   90.00
_cell.angle_gamma   90.00
#
_symmetry.space_group_name_H-M   'P 1'
#
loop_
_entity.id
_entity.type
_entity.pdbx_description
1 polymer ?
#
loop_
_entity_poly.entity_id
_entity_poly.type
_entity_poly.pdbx_seq_one_letter_code
_entity_poly.pdbx_strand_id
1 'polypeptide(L)'
;MTDQRLKFKCWNSDCQEEYSLLRSTEGVRIVLVACPFCGAEAEVDLKPYERRTTPTMRGDKTGEQTTLQLPDVLPTRPRSR
;
A
#
# COMPACT_ATOMS: atom_id res chain seq x y z
N MET A 1 12.99 -0.69 -8.63
CA MET A 1 11.59 -0.77 -9.09
C MET A 1 10.97 -2.03 -8.53
N THR A 2 10.39 -1.94 -7.34
CA THR A 2 9.66 -3.07 -6.74
C THR A 2 8.17 -2.89 -7.04
N ASP A 3 7.73 -3.41 -8.18
CA ASP A 3 6.31 -3.47 -8.51
C ASP A 3 5.69 -4.67 -7.80
N GLN A 4 4.62 -4.43 -7.05
CA GLN A 4 3.89 -5.49 -6.36
C GLN A 4 2.41 -5.44 -6.73
N ARG A 5 1.79 -6.61 -6.87
CA ARG A 5 0.34 -6.71 -7.01
C ARG A 5 -0.29 -6.56 -5.63
N LEU A 6 -0.99 -5.46 -5.43
CA LEU A 6 -1.68 -5.14 -4.19
C LEU A 6 -3.18 -5.40 -4.36
N LYS A 7 -3.81 -5.95 -3.34
CA LYS A 7 -5.26 -6.11 -3.25
C LYS A 7 -5.85 -4.94 -2.47
N PHE A 8 -6.95 -4.41 -2.98
CA PHE A 8 -7.65 -3.26 -2.46
C PHE A 8 -9.12 -3.61 -2.28
N LYS A 9 -9.74 -3.05 -1.25
CA LYS A 9 -11.19 -3.09 -1.08
C LYS A 9 -11.79 -1.71 -1.30
N CYS A 10 -12.78 -1.61 -2.18
CA CYS A 10 -13.45 -0.34 -2.47
C CYS A 10 -14.12 0.21 -1.19
N TRP A 11 -13.84 1.48 -0.88
CA TRP A 11 -14.44 2.17 0.27
C TRP A 11 -15.93 2.49 0.05
N ASN A 12 -16.37 2.59 -1.21
CA ASN A 12 -17.75 2.89 -1.54
C ASN A 12 -18.67 1.78 -0.98
N SER A 13 -19.64 2.16 -0.14
CA SER A 13 -20.58 1.24 0.50
C SER A 13 -21.43 0.47 -0.51
N ASP A 14 -21.67 1.06 -1.68
CA ASP A 14 -22.51 0.45 -2.73
C ASP A 14 -21.73 -0.53 -3.60
N CYS A 15 -20.38 -0.47 -3.57
CA CYS A 15 -19.52 -1.34 -4.36
C CYS A 15 -18.90 -2.44 -3.50
N GLN A 16 -18.10 -2.08 -2.48
CA GLN A 16 -17.40 -3.01 -1.58
C GLN A 16 -16.55 -4.12 -2.26
N GLU A 17 -16.39 -4.08 -3.58
CA GLU A 17 -15.65 -5.06 -4.36
C GLU A 17 -14.15 -5.05 -4.04
N GLU A 18 -13.56 -6.24 -4.08
CA GLU A 18 -12.12 -6.44 -3.95
C GLU A 18 -11.46 -6.51 -5.33
N TYR A 19 -10.37 -5.79 -5.51
CA TYR A 19 -9.65 -5.75 -6.78
C TYR A 19 -8.14 -5.72 -6.55
N SER A 20 -7.40 -6.24 -7.53
CA SER A 20 -5.95 -6.27 -7.49
C SER A 20 -5.37 -5.32 -8.54
N LEU A 21 -4.43 -4.45 -8.14
CA LEU A 21 -3.70 -3.58 -9.08
C LEU A 21 -2.20 -3.76 -8.89
N LEU A 22 -1.46 -3.69 -10.00
CA LEU A 22 -0.01 -3.59 -9.98
C LEU A 22 0.37 -2.15 -9.64
N ARG A 23 1.14 -1.95 -8.57
CA ARG A 23 1.59 -0.63 -8.12
C ARG A 23 3.04 -0.71 -7.62
N SER A 24 3.79 0.35 -7.89
CA SER A 24 5.08 0.57 -7.25
C SER A 24 4.86 1.12 -5.85
N THR A 25 5.46 0.46 -4.87
CA THR A 25 5.45 0.90 -3.46
C THR A 25 6.79 1.51 -3.05
N GLU A 26 7.73 1.66 -3.98
CA GLU A 26 9.07 2.14 -3.70
C GLU A 26 9.07 3.68 -3.53
N GLY A 27 9.33 4.14 -2.31
CA GLY A 27 9.36 5.58 -1.99
C GLY A 27 7.99 6.28 -1.98
N VAL A 28 6.90 5.53 -2.13
CA VAL A 28 5.54 6.06 -2.19
C VAL A 28 4.84 5.86 -0.85
N ARG A 29 4.38 6.95 -0.24
CA ARG A 29 3.58 6.92 0.99
C ARG A 29 2.08 6.78 0.73
N ILE A 30 1.59 7.39 -0.34
CA ILE A 30 0.16 7.40 -0.69
C ILE A 30 -0.01 6.82 -2.09
N VAL A 31 -0.79 5.76 -2.20
CA VAL A 31 -1.14 5.15 -3.48
C VAL A 31 -2.54 5.61 -3.87
N LEU A 32 -2.64 6.26 -5.03
CA LEU A 32 -3.91 6.61 -5.65
C LEU A 32 -4.37 5.45 -6.55
N VAL A 33 -5.60 5.01 -6.33
CA VAL A 33 -6.23 3.93 -7.09
C VAL A 33 -7.65 4.34 -7.47
N ALA A 34 -8.14 3.82 -8.60
CA ALA A 34 -9.54 3.91 -8.96
C ALA A 34 -10.13 2.50 -8.91
N CYS A 35 -11.35 2.39 -8.37
CA CYS A 35 -12.06 1.12 -8.37
C CYS A 35 -12.49 0.79 -9.81
N PRO A 36 -12.13 -0.39 -10.35
CA PRO A 36 -12.50 -0.76 -11.72
C PRO A 36 -13.99 -1.05 -11.90
N PHE A 37 -14.73 -1.25 -10.80
CA PHE A 37 -16.15 -1.60 -10.82
C PHE A 37 -17.07 -0.37 -10.77
N CYS A 38 -16.83 0.56 -9.85
CA CYS A 38 -17.65 1.76 -9.69
C CYS A 38 -16.98 3.07 -10.18
N GLY A 39 -15.71 3.02 -10.57
CA GLY A 39 -14.95 4.21 -10.99
C GLY A 39 -14.55 5.16 -9.86
N ALA A 40 -14.95 4.88 -8.62
CA ALA A 40 -14.62 5.74 -7.48
C ALA A 40 -13.11 5.83 -7.27
N GLU A 41 -12.61 7.07 -7.18
CA GLU A 41 -11.23 7.32 -6.79
C GLU A 41 -11.04 7.04 -5.30
N ALA A 42 -9.88 6.49 -4.97
CA ALA A 42 -9.52 6.16 -3.61
C ALA A 42 -8.03 6.34 -3.35
N GLU A 43 -7.72 6.58 -2.09
CA GLU A 43 -6.35 6.69 -1.59
C GLU A 43 -6.06 5.60 -0.56
N VAL A 44 -4.81 5.14 -0.55
CA VAL A 44 -4.28 4.20 0.43
C VAL A 44 -3.00 4.77 1.01
N ASP A 45 -2.99 4.99 2.32
CA ASP A 45 -1.80 5.37 3.06
C ASP A 45 -0.98 4.12 3.40
N LEU A 46 0.24 4.04 2.88
CA LEU A 46 1.20 2.97 3.14
C LEU A 46 2.06 3.23 4.39
N LYS A 47 2.10 4.46 4.88
CA LYS A 47 2.89 4.87 6.05
C LYS A 47 2.64 4.01 7.31
N PRO A 48 1.39 3.60 7.64
CA PRO A 48 1.14 2.74 8.80
C PRO A 48 1.77 1.35 8.70
N TYR A 49 2.10 0.92 7.49
CA TYR A 49 2.68 -0.39 7.21
C TYR A 49 4.20 -0.36 7.05
N GLU A 50 4.82 0.83 7.10
CA GLU A 50 6.27 0.98 7.13
C GLU A 50 6.81 0.46 8.47
N ARG A 51 7.49 -0.68 8.45
CA ARG A 51 8.30 -1.12 9.58
C ARG A 51 9.75 -0.81 9.33
N ARG A 52 10.32 -0.01 10.23
CA ARG A 52 11.78 0.13 10.32
C ARG A 52 12.32 -1.09 11.04
N THR A 53 12.92 -1.99 10.28
CA THR A 53 13.71 -3.07 10.84
C THR A 53 15.13 -2.56 10.97
N THR A 54 15.59 -2.32 12.20
CA THR A 54 17.02 -2.18 12.50
C THR A 54 17.62 -3.58 12.44
N PRO A 55 18.46 -3.91 11.44
CA PRO A 55 19.08 -5.22 11.40
C PRO A 55 20.10 -5.32 12.53
N THR A 56 19.80 -6.11 13.55
CA THR A 56 20.74 -6.44 14.63
C THR A 56 21.75 -7.48 14.11
N MET A 57 22.68 -7.06 13.26
CA MET A 57 23.84 -7.89 12.92
C MET A 57 25.10 -7.35 13.60
N ARG A 58 25.79 -8.26 14.29
CA ARG A 58 27.11 -8.04 14.89
C ARG A 58 28.14 -8.14 13.76
N GLY A 59 28.45 -7.03 13.11
CA GLY A 59 29.48 -6.95 12.07
C GLY A 59 28.98 -6.30 10.79
N ASP A 60 29.57 -5.14 10.50
CA ASP A 60 29.65 -4.40 9.23
C ASP A 60 28.39 -4.20 8.35
N LYS A 61 28.05 -2.91 8.21
CA LYS A 61 27.15 -2.26 7.22
C LYS A 61 25.65 -2.47 7.44
N THR A 62 25.13 -1.82 8.48
CA THR A 62 23.69 -1.57 8.68
C THR A 62 23.19 -0.49 7.71
N GLY A 63 22.69 -0.89 6.55
CA GLY A 63 21.73 -0.06 5.82
C GLY A 63 20.35 -0.22 6.47
N GLU A 64 19.68 0.87 6.85
CA GLU A 64 18.28 0.83 7.27
C GLU A 64 17.43 0.25 6.14
N GLN A 65 16.92 -0.97 6.31
CA GLN A 65 15.96 -1.55 5.38
C GLN A 65 14.55 -1.20 5.87
N THR A 66 13.86 -0.38 5.09
CA THR A 66 12.44 -0.12 5.30
C THR A 66 11.66 -1.22 4.61
N THR A 67 10.95 -2.05 5.39
CA THR A 67 10.11 -3.12 4.85
C THR A 67 8.65 -2.75 5.06
N LEU A 68 7.83 -2.93 4.02
CA LEU A 68 6.39 -2.74 4.11
C LEU A 68 5.73 -4.06 4.54
N GLN A 69 5.02 -4.05 5.66
CA GLN A 69 4.18 -5.18 6.09
C GLN A 69 2.73 -4.90 5.71
N LEU A 70 2.39 -5.18 4.45
CA LEU A 70 1.06 -4.93 3.91
C LEU A 70 0.11 -6.09 4.28
N PRO A 71 -1.13 -5.80 4.71
CA PRO A 71 -2.16 -6.82 4.88
C PRO A 71 -2.57 -7.42 3.53
N ASP A 72 -3.27 -8.57 3.58
CA ASP A 72 -3.77 -9.25 2.38
C ASP A 72 -4.74 -8.38 1.56
N VAL A 73 -5.49 -7.48 2.22
CA VAL A 73 -6.40 -6.54 1.59
C VAL A 73 -6.20 -5.16 2.20
N LEU A 74 -5.81 -4.19 1.35
CA LEU A 74 -5.63 -2.81 1.77
C LEU A 74 -6.99 -2.09 1.79
N PRO A 75 -7.42 -1.52 2.94
CA PRO A 75 -8.59 -0.68 2.99
C PRO A 75 -8.31 0.61 2.22
N THR A 76 -9.18 0.95 1.28
CA THR A 76 -9.12 2.23 0.58
C THR A 76 -9.96 3.28 1.32
N ARG A 77 -9.69 4.56 1.07
CA ARG A 77 -10.46 5.69 1.61
C ARG A 77 -10.87 6.63 0.48
N PRO A 78 -11.97 7.39 0.62
CA PRO A 78 -12.30 8.45 -0.32
C PRO A 78 -11.13 9.42 -0.43
N ARG A 79 -10.81 9.83 -1.66
CA ARG A 79 -9.74 10.78 -1.91
C ARG A 79 -10.05 12.10 -1.18
N SER A 80 -9.16 12.49 -0.29
CA SER A 80 -9.24 13.78 0.40
C SER A 80 -8.91 14.87 -0.64
N ARG A 81 -9.87 15.76 -0.94
CA ARG A 81 -9.66 16.87 -1.89
C ARG A 81 -8.95 18.05 -1.22
#